data_AF-A0A9P4T4M5-F1
#
_entry.id   AF-A0A9P4T4M5-F1
#
_cell.length_a   1.000
_cell.length_b   1.000
_cell.length_c   1.000
_cell.angle_alpha   90.00
_cell.angle_beta   90.00
_cell.angle_gamma   90.00
#
_symmetry.space_group_name_H-M   'P 1'
#
loop_
_entity.id
_entity.type
_entity.pdbx_description
1 polymer ?
#
loop_
_entity_poly.entity_id
_entity_poly.type
_entity_poly.pdbx_seq_one_letter_code
_entity_poly.pdbx_strand_id
1 'polypeptide(L)'
;MESPPTKNDLGSDSKHDVQDVPSLDHAPQNVLEDGAVDPVYAAKARVLNKAIQEIGMGKYQWQLFIVIGFGWAMDNLWPISTSLIFTPVSNEFNPTRPPLLTLAQNIGLLFGALFWGFGCDIFGRRWAFNLTIGITAVFGLIAAGSPNFAAIGVFAALWSVGVGGNLPVDSAIFLEFLPGSHQYLLTVLSIDWALAQLYATLIAWPLLGNLTCQETAQVCSREENMGWRYFLIVMGGTALLMFLLRFLCFTIYESPKFLMGKGDDAGAVAIVHEVARRNGRTSSLSVEDLQACDVLASTTSTTPITQRTTATAALKRNLQKVDASHLKALFATKKLAYSTSLITVAMILEKKRSHHTLK
;
A
#
# COMPACT_ATOMS: atom_id res chain seq x y z
N MET A 1 2.69 -37.53 78.25
CA MET A 1 2.27 -36.32 77.52
C MET A 1 3.54 -35.65 77.04
N GLU A 2 3.89 -35.93 75.78
CA GLU A 2 5.11 -35.51 75.09
C GLU A 2 5.06 -34.05 74.61
N SER A 3 6.25 -33.51 74.37
CA SER A 3 6.56 -32.22 73.72
C SER A 3 7.81 -32.44 72.85
N PRO A 4 8.21 -31.54 71.92
CA PRO A 4 7.59 -30.93 70.71
C PRO A 4 8.29 -31.45 69.41
N PRO A 5 8.15 -30.89 68.16
CA PRO A 5 8.96 -29.72 67.72
C PRO A 5 8.37 -28.84 66.56
N THR A 6 9.12 -27.77 66.24
CA THR A 6 9.04 -26.80 65.12
C THR A 6 9.19 -27.41 63.71
N LYS A 7 8.51 -26.83 62.68
CA LYS A 7 9.02 -26.65 61.29
C LYS A 7 8.10 -25.79 60.41
N ASN A 8 8.74 -25.15 59.43
CA ASN A 8 8.27 -24.20 58.42
C ASN A 8 7.28 -24.75 57.38
N ASP A 9 6.69 -23.80 56.64
CA ASP A 9 6.32 -23.77 55.21
C ASP A 9 4.83 -23.69 54.82
N LEU A 10 4.63 -22.79 53.83
CA LEU A 10 3.57 -22.66 52.81
C LEU A 10 2.42 -21.66 53.03
N GLY A 11 2.40 -20.64 52.15
CA GLY A 11 1.19 -19.89 51.78
C GLY A 11 1.42 -18.46 51.28
N SER A 12 2.14 -18.28 50.18
CA SER A 12 2.33 -17.00 49.49
C SER A 12 1.15 -16.67 48.53
N ASP A 13 1.09 -15.39 48.18
CA ASP A 13 0.60 -14.81 46.92
C ASP A 13 -0.92 -14.64 46.66
N SER A 14 -1.34 -13.38 46.78
CA SER A 14 -2.34 -12.76 45.90
C SER A 14 -1.91 -11.32 45.57
N LYS A 15 -0.86 -11.20 44.75
CA LYS A 15 -0.58 -9.98 43.97
C LYS A 15 -1.11 -10.22 42.56
N HIS A 16 -1.94 -9.30 42.09
CA HIS A 16 -2.33 -9.21 40.69
C HIS A 16 -1.07 -9.11 39.82
N ASP A 17 -0.85 -10.12 38.99
CA ASP A 17 0.15 -10.12 37.92
C ASP A 17 -0.22 -9.05 36.88
N VAL A 18 0.33 -7.86 37.05
CA VAL A 18 0.55 -6.92 35.95
C VAL A 18 1.66 -7.56 35.12
N GLN A 19 1.32 -8.06 33.93
CA GLN A 19 2.31 -8.59 32.99
C GLN A 19 3.40 -7.54 32.76
N ASP A 20 4.65 -7.93 33.05
CA ASP A 20 5.85 -7.13 32.84
C ASP A 20 5.86 -6.53 31.44
N VAL A 21 5.65 -5.21 31.37
CA VAL A 21 6.00 -4.40 30.21
C VAL A 21 7.52 -4.47 30.08
N PRO A 22 8.10 -4.99 28.98
CA PRO A 22 9.54 -5.13 28.87
C PRO A 22 10.21 -3.77 29.04
N SER A 23 11.12 -3.69 30.02
CA SER A 23 12.03 -2.57 30.22
C SER A 23 12.68 -2.20 28.88
N LEU A 24 12.71 -0.90 28.58
CA LEU A 24 13.17 -0.32 27.30
C LEU A 24 14.64 -0.63 26.93
N ASP A 25 15.39 -1.36 27.76
CA ASP A 25 16.84 -1.49 27.69
C ASP A 25 17.36 -2.72 26.91
N HIS A 26 16.50 -3.65 26.51
CA HIS A 26 16.93 -4.91 25.86
C HIS A 26 16.16 -5.23 24.57
N ALA A 27 16.43 -4.46 23.50
CA ALA A 27 16.13 -4.89 22.14
C ALA A 27 17.19 -4.33 21.17
N PRO A 28 17.59 -5.09 20.12
CA PRO A 28 18.66 -4.68 19.22
C PRO A 28 18.34 -3.32 18.57
N GLN A 29 19.15 -2.32 18.91
CA GLN A 29 19.26 -1.06 18.20
C GLN A 29 19.51 -1.36 16.73
N ASN A 30 18.52 -1.14 15.86
CA ASN A 30 18.75 -0.80 14.47
C ASN A 30 17.48 -0.25 13.78
N VAL A 31 17.73 0.82 13.00
CA VAL A 31 16.99 1.40 11.84
C VAL A 31 16.11 2.63 12.04
N LEU A 32 15.70 3.06 13.24
CA LEU A 32 14.89 4.28 13.38
C LEU A 32 15.70 5.40 14.05
N GLU A 33 15.98 6.49 13.33
CA GLU A 33 16.61 7.70 13.87
C GLU A 33 15.81 8.24 15.06
N ASP A 34 16.49 8.40 16.21
CA ASP A 34 15.97 9.11 17.37
C ASP A 34 15.59 10.55 16.95
N GLY A 35 14.28 10.82 16.85
CA GLY A 35 13.73 12.15 16.58
C GLY A 35 12.69 12.25 15.46
N ALA A 36 12.51 11.22 14.61
CA ALA A 36 11.57 11.30 13.47
C ALA A 36 10.12 10.93 13.81
N VAL A 37 9.90 10.17 14.89
CA VAL A 37 8.59 9.66 15.30
C VAL A 37 8.40 9.92 16.79
N ASP A 38 7.18 10.36 17.15
CA ASP A 38 6.79 10.57 18.54
C ASP A 38 7.10 9.30 19.36
N PRO A 39 7.93 9.37 20.41
CA PRO A 39 8.34 8.21 21.19
C PRO A 39 7.15 7.45 21.78
N VAL A 40 6.04 8.14 22.07
CA VAL A 40 4.78 7.55 22.53
C VAL A 40 4.20 6.63 21.44
N TYR A 41 4.12 7.15 20.21
CA TYR A 41 3.57 6.41 19.08
C TYR A 41 4.45 5.21 18.73
N ALA A 42 5.77 5.35 18.83
CA ALA A 42 6.70 4.25 18.61
C ALA A 42 6.52 3.12 19.65
N ALA A 43 6.33 3.47 20.93
CA ALA A 43 6.05 2.50 21.99
C ALA A 43 4.71 1.77 21.75
N LYS A 44 3.63 2.51 21.49
CA LYS A 44 2.32 1.93 21.18
C LYS A 44 2.38 1.02 19.94
N ALA A 45 3.08 1.43 18.89
CA ALA A 45 3.26 0.63 17.68
C ALA A 45 4.00 -0.69 17.95
N ARG A 46 4.96 -0.72 18.89
CA ARG A 46 5.66 -1.96 19.29
C ARG A 46 4.72 -2.92 20.00
N VAL A 47 3.94 -2.44 20.96
CA VAL A 47 2.94 -3.27 21.68
C VAL A 47 1.94 -3.87 20.70
N LEU A 48 1.42 -3.04 19.78
CA LEU A 48 0.50 -3.46 18.74
C LEU A 48 1.12 -4.50 17.79
N ASN A 49 2.36 -4.26 17.33
CA ASN A 49 3.07 -5.23 16.48
C ASN A 49 3.29 -6.56 17.20
N LYS A 50 3.60 -6.55 18.51
CA LYS A 50 3.76 -7.76 19.32
C LYS A 50 2.44 -8.54 19.38
N ALA A 51 1.32 -7.88 19.61
CA ALA A 51 0.00 -8.51 19.59
C ALA A 51 -0.32 -9.16 18.23
N ILE A 52 -0.02 -8.49 17.11
CA ILE A 52 -0.17 -9.06 15.76
C ILE A 52 0.75 -10.27 15.56
N GLN A 53 1.96 -10.22 16.10
CA GLN A 53 2.94 -11.31 16.03
C GLN A 53 2.49 -12.54 16.83
N GLU A 54 1.86 -12.34 17.99
CA GLU A 54 1.28 -13.39 18.83
C GLU A 54 0.04 -14.03 18.19
N ILE A 55 -0.81 -13.25 17.51
CA ILE A 55 -1.94 -13.78 16.73
C ILE A 55 -1.43 -14.67 15.59
N GLY A 56 -0.32 -14.29 14.96
CA GLY A 56 0.29 -15.03 13.86
C GLY A 56 -0.51 -14.96 12.55
N MET A 57 -0.11 -15.79 11.58
CA MET A 57 -0.75 -15.86 10.26
C MET A 57 -2.01 -16.73 10.34
N GLY A 58 -3.18 -16.13 10.16
CA GLY A 58 -4.48 -16.83 10.18
C GLY A 58 -5.28 -16.65 8.90
N LYS A 59 -6.56 -17.05 8.94
CA LYS A 59 -7.47 -17.01 7.79
C LYS A 59 -7.63 -15.60 7.24
N TYR A 60 -7.69 -14.59 8.12
CA TYR A 60 -7.83 -13.19 7.69
C TYR A 60 -6.61 -12.71 6.90
N GLN A 61 -5.40 -13.00 7.35
CA GLN A 61 -4.18 -12.57 6.66
C GLN A 61 -3.99 -13.30 5.33
N TRP A 62 -4.38 -14.58 5.22
CA TRP A 62 -4.36 -15.28 3.94
C TRP A 62 -5.39 -14.72 2.95
N GLN A 63 -6.59 -14.37 3.42
CA GLN A 63 -7.57 -13.68 2.58
C GLN A 63 -7.06 -12.30 2.16
N LEU A 64 -6.45 -11.55 3.08
CA LEU A 64 -5.85 -10.25 2.80
C LEU A 64 -4.72 -10.37 1.78
N PHE A 65 -3.86 -11.39 1.90
CA PHE A 65 -2.78 -11.68 0.94
C PHE A 65 -3.33 -11.90 -0.47
N ILE A 66 -4.38 -12.70 -0.63
CA ILE A 66 -4.99 -12.96 -1.94
C ILE A 66 -5.60 -11.67 -2.52
N VAL A 67 -6.37 -10.92 -1.71
CA VAL A 67 -7.03 -9.69 -2.18
C VAL A 67 -6.00 -8.63 -2.58
N ILE A 68 -4.94 -8.47 -1.80
CA ILE A 68 -3.83 -7.55 -2.09
C ILE A 68 -3.01 -8.03 -3.28
N GLY A 69 -2.77 -9.33 -3.44
CA GLY A 69 -2.09 -9.90 -4.61
C GLY A 69 -2.81 -9.59 -5.91
N PHE A 70 -4.13 -9.71 -5.93
CA PHE A 70 -4.89 -9.26 -7.09
C PHE A 70 -4.84 -7.73 -7.29
N GLY A 71 -4.84 -6.93 -6.21
CA GLY A 71 -4.62 -5.48 -6.29
C GLY A 71 -3.27 -5.17 -6.96
N TRP A 72 -2.23 -5.90 -6.55
CA TRP A 72 -0.88 -5.74 -7.06
C TRP A 72 -0.73 -6.18 -8.52
N ALA A 73 -1.42 -7.26 -8.90
CA ALA A 73 -1.56 -7.70 -10.28
C ALA A 73 -2.18 -6.59 -11.13
N MET A 74 -3.31 -6.03 -10.69
CA MET A 74 -4.02 -4.95 -11.37
C MET A 74 -3.13 -3.72 -11.57
N ASP A 75 -2.30 -3.38 -10.59
CA ASP A 75 -1.43 -2.21 -10.67
C ASP A 75 -0.40 -2.30 -11.80
N ASN A 76 0.06 -3.51 -12.11
CA ASN A 76 0.96 -3.76 -13.24
C ASN A 76 0.22 -3.96 -14.56
N LEU A 77 -1.02 -4.43 -14.47
CA LEU A 77 -1.87 -4.69 -15.61
C LEU A 77 -2.12 -3.42 -16.44
N TRP A 78 -2.39 -2.29 -15.78
CA TRP A 78 -2.74 -1.04 -16.46
C TRP A 78 -1.60 -0.41 -17.26
N PRO A 79 -0.37 -0.26 -16.72
CA PRO A 79 0.76 0.24 -17.51
C PRO A 79 1.05 -0.59 -18.77
N ILE A 80 0.92 -1.90 -18.67
CA ILE A 80 1.11 -2.84 -19.78
C ILE A 80 -0.04 -2.71 -20.78
N SER A 81 -1.28 -2.64 -20.27
CA SER A 81 -2.47 -2.41 -21.09
C SER A 81 -2.32 -1.15 -21.95
N THR A 82 -1.84 -0.04 -21.37
CA THR A 82 -1.57 1.20 -22.10
C THR A 82 -0.48 1.03 -23.15
N SER A 83 0.54 0.23 -22.86
CA SER A 83 1.61 -0.06 -23.82
C SER A 83 1.10 -0.90 -24.99
N LEU A 84 0.21 -1.87 -24.74
CA LEU A 84 -0.39 -2.73 -25.78
C LEU A 84 -1.36 -1.98 -26.68
N ILE A 85 -2.15 -1.05 -26.13
CA ILE A 85 -3.06 -0.21 -26.93
C ILE A 85 -2.37 0.98 -27.60
N PHE A 86 -1.08 1.21 -27.34
CA PHE A 86 -0.38 2.40 -27.84
C PHE A 86 -0.38 2.50 -29.37
N THR A 87 0.10 1.44 -30.05
CA THR A 87 0.15 1.36 -31.51
C THR A 87 -1.24 1.51 -32.15
N PRO A 88 -2.28 0.75 -31.75
CA PRO A 88 -3.58 0.85 -32.41
C PRO A 88 -4.30 2.18 -32.16
N VAL A 89 -4.11 2.80 -30.99
CA VAL A 89 -4.63 4.14 -30.71
C VAL A 89 -3.89 5.19 -31.55
N SER A 90 -2.58 5.02 -31.75
CA SER A 90 -1.79 5.91 -32.61
C SER A 90 -2.23 5.81 -34.06
N ASN A 91 -2.55 4.61 -34.56
CA ASN A 91 -2.98 4.38 -35.94
C ASN A 91 -4.39 4.94 -36.23
N GLU A 92 -5.32 4.89 -35.27
CA GLU A 92 -6.68 5.45 -35.45
C GLU A 92 -6.69 6.98 -35.45
N PHE A 93 -5.95 7.60 -34.53
CA PHE A 93 -6.04 9.04 -34.33
C PHE A 93 -4.91 9.84 -34.98
N ASN A 94 -3.86 9.18 -35.49
CA ASN A 94 -2.66 9.78 -36.09
C ASN A 94 -2.20 11.07 -35.38
N PRO A 95 -1.94 11.03 -34.06
CA PRO A 95 -1.61 12.21 -33.28
C PRO A 95 -0.22 12.76 -33.66
N THR A 96 -0.05 14.09 -33.59
CA THR A 96 1.26 14.73 -33.83
C THR A 96 2.36 14.25 -32.86
N ARG A 97 1.96 13.79 -31.67
CA ARG A 97 2.87 13.28 -30.63
C ARG A 97 2.28 12.04 -29.95
N PRO A 98 2.42 10.84 -30.54
CA PRO A 98 1.92 9.59 -29.95
C PRO A 98 2.38 9.32 -28.50
N PRO A 99 3.65 9.62 -28.09
CA PRO A 99 4.11 9.41 -26.72
C PRO A 99 3.37 10.21 -25.63
N LEU A 100 2.48 11.14 -25.99
CA LEU A 100 1.67 11.87 -25.01
C LEU A 100 0.73 10.95 -24.21
N LEU A 101 0.31 9.81 -24.77
CA LEU A 101 -0.54 8.84 -24.06
C LEU A 101 0.20 8.22 -22.86
N THR A 102 1.42 7.75 -23.07
CA THR A 102 2.24 7.17 -22.00
C THR A 102 2.69 8.25 -21.01
N LEU A 103 2.95 9.48 -21.49
CA LEU A 103 3.21 10.62 -20.60
C LEU A 103 2.02 10.91 -19.68
N ALA A 104 0.80 10.97 -20.23
CA ALA A 104 -0.41 11.25 -19.46
C ALA A 104 -0.65 10.17 -18.39
N GLN A 105 -0.47 8.89 -18.74
CA GLN A 105 -0.46 7.79 -17.78
C GLN A 105 0.54 8.04 -16.65
N ASN A 106 1.82 8.30 -16.97
CA ASN A 106 2.85 8.47 -15.96
C ASN A 106 2.59 9.67 -15.03
N ILE A 107 2.04 10.77 -15.57
CA ILE A 107 1.59 11.92 -14.76
C ILE A 107 0.46 11.49 -13.80
N GLY A 108 -0.49 10.70 -14.30
CA GLY A 108 -1.56 10.12 -13.48
C GLY A 108 -1.02 9.24 -12.35
N LEU A 109 -0.08 8.34 -12.65
CA LEU A 109 0.57 7.49 -11.63
C LEU A 109 1.29 8.33 -10.57
N LEU A 110 2.05 9.35 -10.98
CA LEU A 110 2.74 10.26 -10.05
C LEU A 110 1.75 10.98 -9.14
N PHE A 111 0.72 11.58 -9.73
CA PHE A 111 -0.29 12.31 -8.96
C PHE A 111 -1.07 11.36 -8.03
N GLY A 112 -1.41 10.16 -8.50
CA GLY A 112 -2.06 9.12 -7.71
C GLY A 112 -1.23 8.68 -6.52
N ALA A 113 0.05 8.40 -6.72
CA ALA A 113 0.97 8.00 -5.65
C ALA A 113 1.11 9.08 -4.58
N LEU A 114 1.20 10.35 -4.98
CA LEU A 114 1.25 11.48 -4.04
C LEU A 114 -0.10 11.65 -3.32
N PHE A 115 -1.19 11.76 -4.08
CA PHE A 115 -2.52 12.02 -3.53
C PHE A 115 -2.99 10.93 -2.58
N TRP A 116 -2.90 9.66 -2.98
CA TRP A 116 -3.33 8.53 -2.15
C TRP A 116 -2.30 8.16 -1.09
N GLY A 117 -1.01 8.37 -1.36
CA GLY A 117 0.06 8.16 -0.37
C GLY A 117 -0.09 9.06 0.85
N PHE A 118 -0.44 10.34 0.66
CA PHE A 118 -0.76 11.23 1.79
C PHE A 118 -2.23 11.13 2.22
N GLY A 119 -3.13 10.89 1.27
CA GLY A 119 -4.58 10.84 1.50
C GLY A 119 -5.01 9.66 2.35
N CYS A 120 -4.35 8.49 2.26
CA CYS A 120 -4.69 7.33 3.07
C CYS A 120 -4.45 7.55 4.57
N ASP A 121 -3.48 8.39 4.92
CA ASP A 121 -3.19 8.79 6.30
C ASP A 121 -4.18 9.86 6.83
N ILE A 122 -5.04 10.44 5.98
CA ILE A 122 -6.04 11.46 6.38
C ILE A 122 -7.46 10.89 6.32
N PHE A 123 -7.84 10.30 5.18
CA PHE A 123 -9.20 9.82 4.91
C PHE A 123 -9.46 8.40 5.44
N GLY A 124 -8.40 7.67 5.83
CA GLY A 124 -8.48 6.27 6.22
C GLY A 124 -8.04 5.35 5.09
N ARG A 125 -7.38 4.26 5.49
CA ARG A 125 -6.77 3.30 4.57
C ARG A 125 -7.83 2.43 3.94
N ARG A 126 -8.91 2.10 4.65
CA ARG A 126 -10.05 1.35 4.08
C ARG A 126 -10.73 2.06 2.91
N TRP A 127 -10.90 3.38 3.00
CA TRP A 127 -11.51 4.16 1.91
C TRP A 127 -10.56 4.28 0.73
N ALA A 128 -9.30 4.61 0.97
CA ALA A 128 -8.28 4.65 -0.07
C ALA A 128 -8.18 3.30 -0.80
N PHE A 129 -8.18 2.20 -0.05
CA PHE A 129 -8.16 0.82 -0.57
C PHE A 129 -9.32 0.58 -1.55
N ASN A 130 -10.55 1.01 -1.26
CA ASN A 130 -11.67 0.75 -2.18
C ASN A 130 -11.75 1.75 -3.33
N LEU A 131 -11.46 3.03 -3.07
CA LEU A 131 -11.61 4.10 -4.05
C LEU A 131 -10.59 4.02 -5.18
N THR A 132 -9.34 3.61 -4.92
CA THR A 132 -8.29 3.48 -5.94
C THR A 132 -8.69 2.53 -7.07
N ILE A 133 -9.17 1.32 -6.73
CA ILE A 133 -9.64 0.34 -7.71
C ILE A 133 -10.95 0.79 -8.36
N GLY A 134 -11.87 1.39 -7.59
CA GLY A 134 -13.14 1.90 -8.14
C GLY A 134 -12.94 2.98 -9.21
N ILE A 135 -12.06 3.95 -8.95
CA ILE A 135 -11.66 5.00 -9.90
C ILE A 135 -11.05 4.36 -11.15
N THR A 136 -10.13 3.41 -10.95
CA THR A 136 -9.47 2.72 -12.05
C THR A 136 -10.47 1.96 -12.93
N ALA A 137 -11.42 1.25 -12.32
CA ALA A 137 -12.45 0.50 -13.04
C ALA A 137 -13.39 1.41 -13.84
N VAL A 138 -13.88 2.50 -13.22
CA VAL A 138 -14.82 3.44 -13.87
C VAL A 138 -14.13 4.15 -15.03
N PHE A 139 -12.98 4.76 -14.80
CA PHE A 139 -12.27 5.49 -15.87
C PHE A 139 -11.69 4.56 -16.93
N GLY A 140 -11.29 3.35 -16.56
CA GLY A 140 -10.87 2.30 -17.48
C GLY A 140 -11.97 1.85 -18.45
N LEU A 141 -13.20 1.69 -17.95
CA LEU A 141 -14.36 1.38 -18.80
C LEU A 141 -14.77 2.57 -19.69
N ILE A 142 -14.79 3.79 -19.13
CA ILE A 142 -15.11 5.00 -19.89
C ILE A 142 -14.08 5.25 -20.99
N ALA A 143 -12.81 4.90 -20.76
CA ALA A 143 -11.74 5.04 -21.75
C ALA A 143 -11.99 4.29 -23.06
N ALA A 144 -12.68 3.15 -23.01
CA ALA A 144 -13.05 2.40 -24.21
C ALA A 144 -13.99 3.19 -25.13
N GLY A 145 -14.78 4.10 -24.56
CA GLY A 145 -15.69 4.99 -25.29
C GLY A 145 -15.03 6.26 -25.83
N SER A 146 -13.71 6.44 -25.68
CA SER A 146 -13.04 7.70 -26.04
C SER A 146 -13.19 8.03 -27.53
N PRO A 147 -13.63 9.27 -27.88
CA PRO A 147 -13.86 9.66 -29.28
C PRO A 147 -12.63 10.28 -29.95
N ASN A 148 -11.59 10.64 -29.19
CA ASN A 148 -10.38 11.28 -29.70
C ASN A 148 -9.16 10.98 -28.83
N PHE A 149 -7.96 11.28 -29.36
CA PHE A 149 -6.68 11.05 -28.68
C PHE A 149 -6.52 11.83 -27.35
N ALA A 150 -7.07 13.04 -27.26
CA ALA A 150 -7.02 13.82 -26.03
C ALA A 150 -7.87 13.18 -24.92
N ALA A 151 -9.05 12.66 -25.26
CA ALA A 151 -9.96 12.01 -24.33
C ALA A 151 -9.34 10.73 -23.76
N ILE A 152 -8.76 9.86 -24.59
CA ILE A 152 -8.07 8.66 -24.09
C ILE A 152 -6.85 9.03 -23.23
N GLY A 153 -6.11 10.09 -23.57
CA GLY A 153 -5.02 10.60 -22.74
C GLY A 153 -5.48 11.10 -21.36
N VAL A 154 -6.60 11.82 -21.30
CA VAL A 154 -7.20 12.28 -20.05
C VAL A 154 -7.71 11.10 -19.22
N PHE A 155 -8.44 10.16 -19.82
CA PHE A 155 -8.87 8.96 -19.12
C PHE A 155 -7.67 8.13 -18.65
N ALA A 156 -6.60 8.08 -19.45
CA ALA A 156 -5.34 7.40 -19.09
C ALA A 156 -4.72 7.99 -17.85
N ALA A 157 -4.66 9.32 -17.75
CA ALA A 157 -4.23 9.97 -16.53
C ALA A 157 -5.17 9.63 -15.36
N LEU A 158 -6.50 9.69 -15.56
CA LEU A 158 -7.49 9.49 -14.50
C LEU A 158 -7.53 8.05 -13.93
N TRP A 159 -7.51 7.01 -14.76
CA TRP A 159 -7.42 5.64 -14.24
C TRP A 159 -6.06 5.41 -13.57
N SER A 160 -4.99 6.03 -14.08
CA SER A 160 -3.65 5.90 -13.53
C SER A 160 -3.49 6.57 -12.16
N VAL A 161 -4.32 7.57 -11.84
CA VAL A 161 -4.41 8.13 -10.48
C VAL A 161 -4.88 7.08 -9.47
N GLY A 162 -5.81 6.20 -9.86
CA GLY A 162 -6.24 5.08 -9.02
C GLY A 162 -5.12 4.05 -8.86
N VAL A 163 -4.54 3.62 -9.98
CA VAL A 163 -3.44 2.64 -10.01
C VAL A 163 -2.23 3.08 -9.18
N GLY A 164 -1.77 4.32 -9.34
CA GLY A 164 -0.59 4.82 -8.63
C GLY A 164 -0.78 4.89 -7.11
N GLY A 165 -2.03 5.03 -6.65
CA GLY A 165 -2.37 5.06 -5.23
C GLY A 165 -2.59 3.70 -4.60
N ASN A 166 -2.92 2.68 -5.40
CA ASN A 166 -3.24 1.35 -4.90
C ASN A 166 -1.99 0.67 -4.31
N LEU A 167 -0.88 0.68 -5.05
CA LEU A 167 0.40 0.10 -4.63
C LEU A 167 0.87 0.51 -3.22
N PRO A 168 1.01 1.81 -2.88
CA PRO A 168 1.44 2.21 -1.55
C PRO A 168 0.40 1.89 -0.47
N VAL A 169 -0.89 2.03 -0.76
CA VAL A 169 -1.97 1.78 0.20
C VAL A 169 -2.07 0.30 0.54
N ASP A 170 -2.05 -0.57 -0.47
CA ASP A 170 -2.10 -2.02 -0.32
C ASP A 170 -0.86 -2.53 0.43
N SER A 171 0.34 -2.04 0.08
CA SER A 171 1.58 -2.38 0.79
C SER A 171 1.53 -1.99 2.27
N ALA A 172 1.04 -0.79 2.57
CA ALA A 172 1.02 -0.28 3.93
C ALA A 172 0.01 -1.02 4.81
N ILE A 173 -1.19 -1.32 4.28
CA ILE A 173 -2.18 -2.18 4.94
C ILE A 173 -1.59 -3.59 5.16
N PHE A 174 -0.96 -4.17 4.14
CA PHE A 174 -0.45 -5.53 4.26
C PHE A 174 0.59 -5.65 5.38
N LEU A 175 1.55 -4.73 5.44
CA LEU A 175 2.58 -4.69 6.48
C LEU A 175 2.04 -4.40 7.89
N GLU A 176 0.82 -3.85 8.00
CA GLU A 176 0.19 -3.55 9.27
C GLU A 176 -0.60 -4.70 9.87
N PHE A 177 -1.05 -5.65 9.05
CA PHE A 177 -1.75 -6.84 9.52
C PHE A 177 -0.89 -8.11 9.50
N LEU A 178 0.31 -8.04 8.91
CA LEU A 178 1.20 -9.19 8.75
C LEU A 178 2.22 -9.29 9.89
N PRO A 179 2.40 -10.48 10.49
CA PRO A 179 3.46 -10.69 11.47
C PRO A 179 4.83 -10.55 10.82
N GLY A 180 5.81 -10.01 11.56
CA GLY A 180 7.17 -9.76 11.06
C GLY A 180 7.85 -10.98 10.41
N SER A 181 7.53 -12.19 10.88
CA SER A 181 8.08 -13.44 10.34
C SER A 181 7.65 -13.76 8.89
N HIS A 182 6.52 -13.23 8.44
CA HIS A 182 5.96 -13.53 7.12
C HIS A 182 6.09 -12.36 6.13
N GLN A 183 6.83 -11.30 6.47
CA GLN A 183 7.04 -10.14 5.59
C GLN A 183 7.65 -10.50 4.22
N TYR A 184 8.30 -11.66 4.08
CA TYR A 184 8.75 -12.18 2.79
C TYR A 184 7.61 -12.41 1.78
N LEU A 185 6.35 -12.56 2.25
CA LEU A 185 5.17 -12.63 1.38
C LEU A 185 5.01 -11.37 0.51
N LEU A 186 5.56 -10.23 0.95
CA LEU A 186 5.62 -9.02 0.12
C LEU A 186 6.40 -9.26 -1.18
N THR A 187 7.52 -9.99 -1.08
CA THR A 187 8.31 -10.39 -2.24
C THR A 187 7.54 -11.38 -3.11
N VAL A 188 6.77 -12.28 -2.52
CA VAL A 188 5.95 -13.26 -3.25
C VAL A 188 4.88 -12.58 -4.10
N LEU A 189 4.33 -11.45 -3.66
CA LEU A 189 3.37 -10.65 -4.43
C LEU A 189 3.98 -10.10 -5.74
N SER A 190 5.31 -10.05 -5.86
CA SER A 190 5.98 -9.73 -7.14
C SER A 190 5.71 -10.78 -8.24
N ILE A 191 5.34 -12.01 -7.87
CA ILE A 191 4.95 -13.05 -8.84
C ILE A 191 3.64 -12.65 -9.54
N ASP A 192 2.74 -11.99 -8.82
CA ASP A 192 1.47 -11.52 -9.37
C ASP A 192 1.66 -10.47 -10.46
N TRP A 193 2.81 -9.77 -10.48
CA TRP A 193 3.17 -8.90 -11.60
C TRP A 193 3.28 -9.70 -12.89
N ALA A 194 4.07 -10.79 -12.87
CA ALA A 194 4.28 -11.63 -14.03
C ALA A 194 2.96 -12.25 -14.51
N LEU A 195 2.12 -12.69 -13.57
CA LEU A 195 0.78 -13.21 -13.87
C LEU A 195 -0.12 -12.16 -14.52
N ALA A 196 -0.07 -10.90 -14.05
CA ALA A 196 -0.80 -9.80 -14.66
C ALA A 196 -0.33 -9.54 -16.10
N GLN A 197 0.99 -9.50 -16.34
CA GLN A 197 1.52 -9.28 -17.69
C GLN A 197 1.08 -10.39 -18.64
N LEU A 198 1.17 -11.64 -18.18
CA LEU A 198 0.72 -12.81 -18.94
C LEU A 198 -0.77 -12.71 -19.26
N TYR A 199 -1.60 -12.39 -18.27
CA TYR A 199 -3.04 -12.21 -18.46
C TYR A 199 -3.35 -11.11 -19.47
N ALA A 200 -2.78 -9.91 -19.33
CA ALA A 200 -2.96 -8.81 -20.29
C ALA A 200 -2.56 -9.23 -21.70
N THR A 201 -1.40 -9.88 -21.86
CA THR A 201 -0.89 -10.30 -23.16
C THR A 201 -1.75 -11.39 -23.79
N LEU A 202 -2.24 -12.34 -22.99
CA LEU A 202 -3.11 -13.43 -23.44
C LEU A 202 -4.46 -12.92 -23.96
N ILE A 203 -5.03 -11.90 -23.29
CA ILE A 203 -6.26 -11.24 -23.73
C ILE A 203 -6.02 -10.32 -24.92
N ALA A 204 -4.88 -9.63 -24.94
CA ALA A 204 -4.47 -8.77 -26.04
C ALA A 204 -4.24 -9.55 -27.33
N TRP A 205 -3.66 -10.75 -27.28
CA TRP A 205 -3.34 -11.54 -28.47
C TRP A 205 -4.52 -11.73 -29.45
N PRO A 206 -5.69 -12.27 -29.05
CA PRO A 206 -6.82 -12.43 -29.96
C PRO A 206 -7.50 -11.10 -30.31
N LEU A 207 -7.54 -10.13 -29.39
CA LEU A 207 -8.26 -8.86 -29.60
C LEU A 207 -7.47 -7.89 -30.47
N LEU A 208 -6.20 -7.66 -30.14
CA LEU A 208 -5.29 -6.78 -30.87
C LEU A 208 -4.70 -7.46 -32.11
N GLY A 209 -4.62 -8.79 -32.15
CA GLY A 209 -4.13 -9.51 -33.34
C GLY A 209 -5.13 -9.58 -34.48
N ASN A 210 -6.42 -9.77 -34.18
CA ASN A 210 -7.45 -10.04 -35.21
C ASN A 210 -8.42 -8.87 -35.46
N LEU A 211 -8.59 -7.94 -34.52
CA LEU A 211 -9.63 -6.89 -34.59
C LEU A 211 -9.06 -5.47 -34.63
N THR A 212 -7.83 -5.33 -35.13
CA THR A 212 -7.05 -4.10 -35.09
C THR A 212 -6.24 -3.95 -36.37
N CYS A 213 -6.13 -2.72 -36.88
CA CYS A 213 -5.30 -2.45 -38.05
C CYS A 213 -3.81 -2.63 -37.72
N GLN A 214 -3.12 -3.44 -38.51
CA GLN A 214 -1.66 -3.57 -38.43
C GLN A 214 -0.97 -2.29 -38.93
N GLU A 215 0.27 -2.04 -38.48
CA GLU A 215 1.07 -0.83 -38.80
C GLU A 215 1.25 -0.57 -40.31
N THR A 216 0.98 -1.56 -41.16
CA THR A 216 1.10 -1.48 -42.63
C THR A 216 -0.13 -0.91 -43.34
N ALA A 217 -1.26 -0.71 -42.67
CA ALA A 217 -2.49 -0.20 -43.28
C ALA A 217 -2.51 1.35 -43.33
N GLN A 218 -2.51 1.95 -44.54
CA GLN A 218 -2.53 3.41 -44.73
C GLN A 218 -3.84 4.10 -44.33
N VAL A 219 -4.95 3.37 -44.25
CA VAL A 219 -6.26 3.88 -43.84
C VAL A 219 -6.86 2.87 -42.87
N CYS A 220 -6.99 3.26 -41.60
CA CYS A 220 -7.62 2.45 -40.58
C CYS A 220 -8.97 3.08 -40.22
N SER A 221 -10.07 2.45 -40.61
CA SER A 221 -11.39 2.92 -40.23
C SER A 221 -11.70 2.53 -38.79
N ARG A 222 -12.51 3.33 -38.09
CA ARG A 222 -12.91 3.07 -36.69
C ARG A 222 -13.57 1.70 -36.49
N GLU A 223 -14.28 1.22 -37.51
CA GLU A 223 -14.98 -0.08 -37.49
C GLU A 223 -14.00 -1.26 -37.50
N GLU A 224 -12.84 -1.10 -38.14
CA GLU A 224 -11.76 -2.11 -38.23
C GLU A 224 -10.79 -2.08 -37.04
N ASN A 225 -10.91 -1.09 -36.15
CA ASN A 225 -10.02 -0.87 -35.00
C ASN A 225 -10.72 -0.99 -33.63
N MET A 226 -11.75 -1.82 -33.53
CA MET A 226 -12.49 -1.98 -32.27
C MET A 226 -11.73 -2.82 -31.22
N GLY A 227 -10.64 -3.50 -31.60
CA GLY A 227 -9.87 -4.40 -30.74
C GLY A 227 -9.33 -3.75 -29.46
N TRP A 228 -8.78 -2.54 -29.53
CA TRP A 228 -8.29 -1.83 -28.34
C TRP A 228 -9.42 -1.38 -27.40
N ARG A 229 -10.62 -1.08 -27.94
CA ARG A 229 -11.80 -0.73 -27.15
C ARG A 229 -12.33 -1.95 -26.41
N TYR A 230 -12.44 -3.09 -27.09
CA TYR A 230 -12.82 -4.35 -26.44
C TYR A 230 -11.81 -4.78 -25.39
N PHE A 231 -10.51 -4.62 -25.68
CA PHE A 231 -9.46 -4.86 -24.70
C PHE A 231 -9.66 -3.99 -23.46
N LEU A 232 -9.84 -2.67 -23.59
CA LEU A 232 -10.13 -1.79 -22.46
C LEU A 232 -11.43 -2.14 -21.72
N ILE A 233 -12.47 -2.62 -22.41
CA ILE A 233 -13.69 -3.10 -21.76
C ILE A 233 -13.40 -4.35 -20.91
N VAL A 234 -12.61 -5.29 -21.41
CA VAL A 234 -12.22 -6.48 -20.64
C VAL A 234 -11.35 -6.08 -19.45
N MET A 235 -10.35 -5.20 -19.63
CA MET A 235 -9.48 -4.74 -18.55
C MET A 235 -10.22 -3.89 -17.50
N GLY A 236 -11.13 -3.03 -17.93
CA GLY A 236 -12.00 -2.27 -17.05
C GLY A 236 -13.02 -3.16 -16.34
N GLY A 237 -13.53 -4.18 -17.03
CA GLY A 237 -14.45 -5.18 -16.49
C GLY A 237 -13.80 -6.07 -15.43
N THR A 238 -12.56 -6.49 -15.62
CA THR A 238 -11.79 -7.22 -14.61
C THR A 238 -11.51 -6.35 -13.39
N ALA A 239 -11.14 -5.08 -13.60
CA ALA A 239 -11.01 -4.11 -12.51
C ALA A 239 -12.33 -3.91 -11.74
N LEU A 240 -13.46 -3.85 -12.44
CA LEU A 240 -14.78 -3.72 -11.83
C LEU A 240 -15.19 -4.98 -11.06
N LEU A 241 -14.95 -6.16 -11.61
CA LEU A 241 -15.20 -7.43 -10.93
C LEU A 241 -14.36 -7.52 -9.65
N MET A 242 -13.10 -7.10 -9.71
CA MET A 242 -12.21 -7.02 -8.56
C MET A 242 -12.70 -6.02 -7.52
N PHE A 243 -13.17 -4.84 -7.95
CA PHE A 243 -13.79 -3.85 -7.06
C PHE A 243 -15.01 -4.44 -6.35
N LEU A 244 -15.89 -5.12 -7.08
CA LEU A 244 -17.08 -5.78 -6.52
C LEU A 244 -16.68 -6.90 -5.56
N LEU A 245 -15.68 -7.72 -5.90
CA LEU A 245 -15.18 -8.79 -5.04
C LEU A 245 -14.60 -8.22 -3.73
N ARG A 246 -13.83 -7.14 -3.82
CA ARG A 246 -13.25 -6.42 -2.67
C ARG A 246 -14.37 -5.82 -1.80
N PHE A 247 -15.40 -5.25 -2.41
CA PHE A 247 -16.51 -4.61 -1.69
C PHE A 247 -17.50 -5.61 -1.06
N LEU A 248 -17.87 -6.67 -1.79
CA LEU A 248 -18.91 -7.63 -1.39
C LEU A 248 -18.36 -8.81 -0.59
N CYS A 249 -17.18 -9.32 -0.94
CA CYS A 249 -16.64 -10.54 -0.35
C CYS A 249 -15.59 -10.30 0.74
N PHE A 250 -15.04 -9.08 0.83
CA PHE A 250 -13.98 -8.80 1.80
C PHE A 250 -14.21 -7.49 2.59
N THR A 251 -14.72 -7.62 3.81
CA THR A 251 -14.70 -6.51 4.76
C THR A 251 -13.29 -6.36 5.31
N ILE A 252 -12.57 -5.36 4.81
CA ILE A 252 -11.30 -4.92 5.39
C ILE A 252 -11.58 -4.06 6.62
N TYR A 253 -10.86 -4.32 7.70
CA TYR A 253 -10.87 -3.46 8.87
C TYR A 253 -9.94 -2.27 8.65
N GLU A 254 -10.25 -1.14 9.28
CA GLU A 254 -9.34 0.00 9.29
C GLU A 254 -8.01 -0.40 9.94
N SER A 255 -6.91 0.21 9.54
CA SER A 255 -5.62 -0.11 10.14
C SER A 255 -5.60 0.23 11.65
N PRO A 256 -5.20 -0.71 12.53
CA PRO A 256 -5.07 -0.41 13.95
C PRO A 256 -4.05 0.71 14.24
N LYS A 257 -2.98 0.79 13.43
CA LYS A 257 -1.99 1.89 13.54
C LYS A 257 -2.58 3.23 13.10
N PHE A 258 -3.45 3.23 12.09
CA PHE A 258 -4.16 4.44 11.67
C PHE A 258 -5.08 4.97 12.77
N LEU A 259 -5.87 4.09 13.41
CA LEU A 259 -6.76 4.48 14.51
C LEU A 259 -5.98 4.99 15.74
N MET A 260 -4.92 4.29 16.12
CA MET A 260 -3.99 4.72 17.17
C MET A 260 -3.34 6.07 16.84
N GLY A 261 -2.96 6.31 15.58
CA GLY A 261 -2.45 7.60 15.11
C GLY A 261 -3.46 8.75 15.19
N LYS A 262 -4.76 8.43 15.20
CA LYS A 262 -5.87 9.37 15.40
C LYS A 262 -6.23 9.57 16.88
N GLY A 263 -5.61 8.81 17.78
CA GLY A 263 -5.93 8.79 19.22
C GLY A 263 -7.11 7.87 19.59
N ASP A 264 -7.56 7.01 18.68
CA ASP A 264 -8.61 6.02 18.92
C ASP A 264 -7.99 4.65 19.26
N ASP A 265 -7.44 4.55 20.47
CA ASP A 265 -6.81 3.32 20.96
C ASP A 265 -7.83 2.20 21.18
N ALA A 266 -9.06 2.55 21.60
CA ALA A 266 -10.13 1.58 21.79
C ALA A 266 -10.53 0.91 20.47
N GLY A 267 -10.65 1.69 19.39
CA GLY A 267 -10.90 1.17 18.05
C GLY A 267 -9.75 0.30 17.54
N ALA A 268 -8.49 0.68 17.80
CA ALA A 268 -7.32 -0.11 17.43
C ALA A 268 -7.33 -1.49 18.11
N VAL A 269 -7.60 -1.54 19.42
CA VAL A 269 -7.70 -2.79 20.19
C VAL A 269 -8.86 -3.65 19.72
N ALA A 270 -10.03 -3.05 19.48
CA ALA A 270 -11.21 -3.76 18.98
C ALA A 270 -10.94 -4.47 17.64
N ILE A 271 -10.21 -3.82 16.72
CA ILE A 271 -9.85 -4.42 15.43
C ILE A 271 -8.88 -5.59 15.63
N VAL A 272 -7.89 -5.46 16.52
CA VAL A 272 -6.95 -6.56 16.81
C VAL A 272 -7.67 -7.77 17.39
N HIS A 273 -8.59 -7.57 18.33
CA HIS A 273 -9.43 -8.65 18.88
C HIS A 273 -10.31 -9.30 17.83
N GLU A 274 -10.87 -8.50 16.92
CA GLU A 274 -11.71 -9.01 15.84
C GLU A 274 -10.91 -9.82 14.81
N VAL A 275 -9.69 -9.37 14.48
CA VAL A 275 -8.74 -10.14 13.65
C VAL A 275 -8.33 -11.43 14.37
N ALA A 276 -8.04 -11.38 15.68
CA ALA A 276 -7.74 -12.56 16.48
C ALA A 276 -8.91 -13.56 16.44
N ARG A 277 -10.14 -13.08 16.67
CA ARG A 277 -11.38 -13.88 16.61
C ARG A 277 -11.57 -14.55 15.25
N ARG A 278 -11.38 -13.83 14.16
CA ARG A 278 -11.49 -14.36 12.79
C ARG A 278 -10.39 -15.40 12.47
N ASN A 279 -9.27 -15.31 13.16
CA ASN A 279 -8.18 -16.29 13.11
C ASN A 279 -8.33 -17.44 14.10
N GLY A 280 -9.38 -17.46 14.93
CA GLY A 280 -9.58 -18.47 15.98
C GLY A 280 -8.58 -18.37 17.12
N ARG A 281 -8.02 -17.18 17.36
CA ARG A 281 -7.06 -16.86 18.43
C ARG A 281 -7.65 -15.80 19.35
N THR A 282 -7.07 -15.65 20.53
CA THR A 282 -7.34 -14.55 21.45
C THR A 282 -6.10 -13.67 21.54
N SER A 283 -6.28 -12.37 21.72
CA SER A 283 -5.20 -11.43 22.03
C SER A 283 -5.34 -10.99 23.48
N SER A 284 -4.25 -10.81 24.22
CA SER A 284 -4.26 -10.20 25.56
C SER A 284 -4.21 -8.67 25.51
N LEU A 285 -4.12 -8.08 24.31
CA LEU A 285 -3.99 -6.63 24.15
C LEU A 285 -5.19 -5.90 24.74
N SER A 286 -4.94 -5.02 25.69
CA SER A 286 -5.96 -4.19 26.34
C SER A 286 -5.81 -2.72 25.95
N VAL A 287 -6.84 -1.91 26.20
CA VAL A 287 -6.77 -0.46 25.96
C VAL A 287 -5.80 0.18 26.96
N GLU A 288 -5.72 -0.41 28.15
CA GLU A 288 -4.83 -0.05 29.24
C GLU A 288 -3.35 -0.20 28.84
N ASP A 289 -2.99 -1.21 28.05
CA ASP A 289 -1.61 -1.40 27.55
C ASP A 289 -1.16 -0.25 26.64
N LEU A 290 -2.07 0.25 25.80
CA LEU A 290 -1.81 1.40 24.93
C LEU A 290 -1.77 2.70 25.74
N GLN A 291 -2.70 2.89 26.69
CA GLN A 291 -2.72 4.05 27.56
C GLN A 291 -1.53 4.12 28.52
N ALA A 292 -1.02 2.97 28.98
CA ALA A 292 0.20 2.90 29.79
C ALA A 292 1.41 3.49 29.07
N CYS A 293 1.47 3.35 27.73
CA CYS A 293 2.51 3.98 26.91
C CYS A 293 2.42 5.52 26.89
N ASP A 294 1.21 6.09 26.99
CA ASP A 294 1.03 7.55 27.12
C ASP A 294 1.57 8.07 28.46
N VAL A 295 1.35 7.32 29.55
CA VAL A 295 1.76 7.70 30.91
C VAL A 295 3.29 7.59 31.08
N LEU A 296 3.91 6.53 30.57
CA LEU A 296 5.36 6.33 30.62
C LEU A 296 6.12 7.43 29.85
N ALA A 297 5.61 7.84 28.69
CA ALA A 297 6.19 8.92 27.90
C ALA A 297 5.96 10.32 28.51
N SER A 298 4.81 10.54 29.16
CA SER A 298 4.52 11.77 29.92
C SER A 298 5.48 11.96 31.10
N THR A 299 5.94 10.87 31.71
CA THR A 299 6.90 10.88 32.83
C THR A 299 8.32 11.22 32.37
N THR A 300 8.62 11.04 31.08
CA THR A 300 9.95 11.26 30.48
C THR A 300 10.04 12.61 29.75
N SER A 301 8.90 13.27 29.49
CA SER A 301 8.81 14.48 28.66
C SER A 301 8.14 15.62 29.45
N THR A 302 8.88 16.69 29.76
CA THR A 302 8.41 17.85 30.56
C THR A 302 7.39 18.77 29.83
N THR A 303 6.70 18.27 28.80
CA THR A 303 5.75 19.08 28.02
C THR A 303 4.43 18.33 27.84
N PRO A 304 3.28 18.88 28.26
CA PRO A 304 2.00 18.20 28.11
C PRO A 304 1.56 18.26 26.64
N ILE A 305 1.76 17.18 25.88
CA ILE A 305 1.27 17.08 24.50
C ILE A 305 -0.17 16.55 24.55
N THR A 306 -1.13 17.49 24.52
CA THR A 306 -2.54 17.14 24.33
C THR A 306 -2.73 16.64 22.89
N GLN A 307 -2.87 15.33 22.72
CA GLN A 307 -3.23 14.70 21.44
C GLN A 307 -4.67 15.08 21.06
N ARG A 308 -4.82 16.17 20.32
CA ARG A 308 -6.06 16.48 19.58
C ARG A 308 -5.66 16.86 18.15
N THR A 309 -5.52 15.87 17.29
CA THR A 309 -5.05 16.05 15.91
C THR A 309 -6.23 16.16 14.94
N THR A 310 -6.69 17.39 14.73
CA THR A 310 -7.57 17.77 13.62
C THR A 310 -6.90 17.46 12.28
N ALA A 311 -7.66 17.25 11.19
CA ALA A 311 -7.13 16.93 9.85
C ALA A 311 -6.00 17.88 9.35
N THR A 312 -5.98 19.13 9.84
CA THR A 312 -4.90 20.11 9.61
C THR A 312 -3.57 19.74 10.25
N ALA A 313 -3.57 19.07 11.42
CA ALA A 313 -2.37 18.58 12.08
C ALA A 313 -1.77 17.36 11.34
N ALA A 314 -2.62 16.49 10.79
CA ALA A 314 -2.18 15.38 9.93
C ALA A 314 -1.56 15.90 8.62
N LEU A 315 -2.16 16.92 8.01
CA LEU A 315 -1.60 17.60 6.83
C LEU A 315 -0.26 18.28 7.15
N LYS A 316 -0.16 18.99 8.27
CA LYS A 316 1.10 19.63 8.71
C LYS A 316 2.20 18.60 8.98
N ARG A 317 1.88 17.46 9.60
CA ARG A 317 2.83 16.37 9.84
C ARG A 317 3.28 15.70 8.54
N ASN A 318 2.38 15.52 7.58
CA ASN A 318 2.75 15.01 6.26
C ASN A 318 3.59 16.02 5.45
N LEU A 319 3.30 17.33 5.52
CA LEU A 319 4.19 18.35 4.94
C LEU A 319 5.56 18.40 5.64
N GLN A 320 5.62 18.16 6.96
CA GLN A 320 6.89 18.03 7.70
C GLN A 320 7.68 16.76 7.34
N LYS A 321 7.04 15.71 6.81
CA LYS A 321 7.78 14.57 6.23
C LYS A 321 8.44 14.92 4.88
N VAL A 322 7.97 15.96 4.19
CA VAL A 322 8.59 16.53 2.98
C VAL A 322 9.59 17.63 3.34
N ASP A 323 10.21 17.52 4.52
CA ASP A 323 11.25 18.45 4.94
C ASP A 323 12.59 18.06 4.28
N ALA A 324 13.34 19.05 3.82
CA ALA A 324 14.58 18.87 3.06
C ALA A 324 15.68 18.14 3.87
N SER A 325 15.46 17.95 5.17
CA SER A 325 16.24 17.12 6.08
C SER A 325 16.25 15.63 5.69
N HIS A 326 15.14 15.06 5.22
CA HIS A 326 15.11 13.66 4.75
C HIS A 326 15.86 13.45 3.42
N LEU A 327 15.84 14.45 2.53
CA LEU A 327 16.69 14.47 1.33
C LEU A 327 18.17 14.57 1.68
N LYS A 328 18.51 15.32 2.74
CA LYS A 328 19.88 15.42 3.27
C LYS A 328 20.35 14.12 3.94
N ALA A 329 19.44 13.38 4.56
CA ALA A 329 19.69 12.05 5.13
C ALA A 329 20.13 11.03 4.06
N LEU A 330 19.57 11.12 2.85
CA LEU A 330 19.96 10.29 1.69
C LEU A 330 21.44 10.47 1.29
N PHE A 331 22.02 11.63 1.62
CA PHE A 331 23.42 11.97 1.40
C PHE A 331 24.24 12.09 2.70
N ALA A 332 23.69 11.66 3.85
CA ALA A 332 24.32 11.86 5.15
C ALA A 332 25.62 11.05 5.32
N THR A 333 25.74 9.91 4.65
CA THR A 333 26.97 9.10 4.63
C THR A 333 27.51 8.95 3.22
N LYS A 334 28.85 9.02 3.06
CA LYS A 334 29.53 8.84 1.76
C LYS A 334 29.14 7.55 1.04
N LYS A 335 28.81 6.49 1.78
CA LYS A 335 28.38 5.18 1.25
C LYS A 335 26.95 5.22 0.69
N LEU A 336 26.01 5.85 1.39
CA LEU A 336 24.62 5.99 0.96
C LEU A 336 24.49 6.96 -0.23
N ALA A 337 25.27 8.04 -0.22
CA ALA A 337 25.41 8.96 -1.34
C ALA A 337 25.94 8.25 -2.60
N TYR A 338 26.98 7.42 -2.46
CA TYR A 338 27.53 6.65 -3.59
C TYR A 338 26.53 5.62 -4.11
N SER A 339 25.86 4.86 -3.24
CA SER A 339 24.86 3.87 -3.65
C SER A 339 23.67 4.51 -4.36
N THR A 340 23.13 5.59 -3.80
CA THR A 340 22.01 6.33 -4.41
C THR A 340 22.42 6.96 -5.74
N SER A 341 23.63 7.54 -5.82
CA SER A 341 24.15 8.12 -7.07
C SER A 341 24.42 7.05 -8.12
N LEU A 342 24.98 5.89 -7.75
CA LEU A 342 25.21 4.78 -8.67
C LEU A 342 23.90 4.20 -9.20
N ILE A 343 22.88 4.01 -8.36
CA ILE A 343 21.55 3.55 -8.78
C ILE A 343 20.92 4.56 -9.74
N THR A 344 21.01 5.85 -9.43
CA THR A 344 20.46 6.92 -10.27
C THR A 344 21.18 7.00 -11.62
N VAL A 345 22.52 6.91 -11.63
CA VAL A 345 23.33 6.91 -12.84
C VAL A 345 23.08 5.64 -13.67
N ALA A 346 22.96 4.47 -13.03
CA ALA A 346 22.62 3.22 -13.70
C ALA A 346 21.26 3.31 -14.41
N MET A 347 20.23 3.82 -13.73
CA MET A 347 18.91 4.03 -14.33
C MET A 347 18.94 5.02 -15.50
N ILE A 348 19.71 6.12 -15.38
CA ILE A 348 19.86 7.10 -16.47
C ILE A 348 20.58 6.48 -17.67
N LEU A 349 21.65 5.71 -17.43
CA LEU A 349 22.41 5.04 -18.48
C LEU A 349 21.59 3.96 -19.19
N GLU A 350 20.80 3.19 -18.45
CA GLU A 350 19.92 2.16 -19.00
C GLU A 350 18.82 2.77 -19.88
N LYS A 351 18.21 3.88 -19.43
CA LYS A 351 17.24 4.63 -20.24
C LYS A 351 17.86 5.24 -21.49
N LYS A 352 19.10 5.74 -21.40
CA LYS A 352 19.84 6.29 -22.55
C LYS A 352 20.26 5.20 -23.54
N ARG A 353 20.60 3.99 -23.05
CA ARG A 353 20.91 2.82 -23.87
C ARG A 353 19.67 2.34 -24.64
N SER A 354 18.52 2.25 -23.98
CA SER A 354 17.24 1.88 -24.62
C SER A 354 16.83 2.85 -25.74
N HIS A 355 17.09 4.15 -25.60
CA HIS A 355 16.86 5.14 -26.67
C HIS A 355 17.84 5.03 -27.85
N HIS A 356 19.02 4.45 -27.67
CA HIS A 356 20.02 4.30 -28.73
C HIS A 356 19.87 3.01 -29.54
N THR A 357 19.20 1.99 -29.02
CA THR A 357 18.86 0.75 -29.76
C THR A 357 17.58 0.83 -30.58
N LEU A 358 16.82 1.93 -30.49
CA LEU A 358 15.59 2.20 -31.24
C LEU A 358 15.80 3.21 -32.39
N LYS A 359 17.05 3.51 -32.74
CA LYS A 359 17.47 4.17 -33.99
C LYS A 359 18.35 3.21 -34.75
#